data_AF-A0A2G9REE9-F1
#
_entry.id   AF-A0A2G9REE9-F1
#
_cell.length_a   1.000
_cell.length_b   1.000
_cell.length_c   1.000
_cell.angle_alpha   90.00
_cell.angle_beta   90.00
_cell.angle_gamma   90.00
#
_symmetry.space_group_name_H-M   'P 1'
#
loop_
_entity.id
_entity.type
_entity.pdbx_description
1 polymer ?
#
loop_
_entity_poly.entity_id
_entity_poly.type
_entity_poly.pdbx_seq_one_letter_code
_entity_poly.pdbx_strand_id
1 'polypeptide(L)'
;MWKGHHGVMRLMKCMMETSETQLGDSRLSPKLGYLIVNHLCPSLFSLIGDGLKPFQKDVIIGQRRLSPWNLVEASAKSGPESFHILFYNVSRFQQLRDPQRRFNAFIFGLLNTKQLDLWISHLLQIYGTFQG
;
A
#
# COMPACT_ATOMS: atom_id res chain seq x y z
N MET A 1 -8.06 -7.01 -22.77
CA MET A 1 -9.03 -5.89 -22.69
C MET A 1 -9.04 -5.32 -21.27
N TRP A 2 -8.09 -4.45 -20.92
CA TRP A 2 -8.03 -3.71 -19.64
C TRP A 2 -7.70 -2.24 -19.98
N LYS A 3 -8.73 -1.46 -20.36
CA LYS A 3 -8.61 0.00 -20.54
C LYS A 3 -8.94 0.67 -19.21
N GLY A 4 -7.94 0.86 -18.33
CA GLY A 4 -8.20 1.47 -17.01
C GLY A 4 -6.98 1.78 -16.14
N HIS A 5 -5.84 1.14 -16.40
CA HIS A 5 -4.62 1.28 -15.59
C HIS A 5 -4.11 2.73 -15.43
N HIS A 6 -4.34 3.61 -16.40
CA HIS A 6 -3.89 5.00 -16.32
C HIS A 6 -4.68 5.87 -15.33
N GLY A 7 -5.96 5.55 -15.06
CA GLY A 7 -6.80 6.34 -14.16
C GLY A 7 -6.39 6.15 -12.70
N VAL A 8 -6.23 4.89 -12.29
CA VAL A 8 -5.83 4.52 -10.93
C VAL A 8 -4.43 5.03 -10.61
N MET A 9 -3.48 4.93 -11.55
CA MET A 9 -2.13 5.48 -11.38
C MET A 9 -2.12 7.01 -11.28
N ARG A 10 -2.97 7.70 -12.06
CA ARG A 10 -3.10 9.16 -11.99
C ARG A 10 -3.72 9.59 -10.66
N LEU A 11 -4.73 8.87 -10.16
CA LEU A 11 -5.35 9.12 -8.86
C LEU A 11 -4.37 8.86 -7.71
N MET A 12 -3.54 7.82 -7.81
CA MET A 12 -2.55 7.48 -6.79
C MET A 12 -1.45 8.56 -6.70
N LYS A 13 -0.98 9.05 -7.85
CA LYS A 13 -0.03 10.15 -7.93
C LYS A 13 -0.63 11.46 -7.40
N CYS A 14 -1.89 11.76 -7.76
CA CYS A 14 -2.59 12.95 -7.29
C CYS A 14 -2.81 12.91 -5.76
N MET A 15 -3.21 11.77 -5.20
CA MET A 15 -3.35 11.63 -3.74
C MET A 15 -2.03 11.83 -3.00
N MET A 16 -0.92 11.33 -3.55
CA MET A 16 0.42 11.52 -3.00
C MET A 16 0.87 13.00 -3.05
N GLU A 17 0.67 13.68 -4.17
CA GLU A 17 0.96 15.11 -4.31
C GLU A 17 0.13 15.96 -3.33
N THR A 18 -1.12 15.57 -3.05
CA THR A 18 -1.94 16.25 -2.03
C THR A 18 -1.49 16.01 -0.59
N SER A 19 -0.82 14.89 -0.29
CA SER A 19 -0.28 14.64 1.06
C SER A 19 1.04 15.37 1.33
N GLU A 20 1.90 15.49 0.31
CA GLU A 20 3.19 16.17 0.42
C GLU A 20 3.05 17.68 0.68
N THR A 21 2.01 18.31 0.15
CA THR A 21 1.77 19.76 0.28
C THR A 21 1.30 20.22 1.68
N GLN A 22 1.02 19.30 2.61
CA GLN A 22 0.62 19.62 3.98
C GLN A 22 1.67 19.25 5.05
N LEU A 23 2.84 18.75 4.65
CA LEU A 23 3.90 18.31 5.57
C LEU A 23 4.80 19.48 6.04
N GLY A 24 4.18 20.58 6.46
CA GLY A 24 4.85 21.72 7.07
C GLY A 24 4.89 21.62 8.59
N ASP A 25 5.94 20.96 9.10
CA ASP A 25 6.50 21.06 10.46
C ASP A 25 5.67 20.60 11.69
N SER A 26 6.42 20.03 12.65
CA SER A 26 6.05 19.65 14.01
C SER A 26 5.21 18.38 14.19
N ARG A 27 5.92 17.24 14.35
CA ARG A 27 5.50 16.04 15.09
C ARG A 27 3.99 15.74 14.98
N LEU A 28 3.53 15.37 13.78
CA LEU A 28 2.18 14.86 13.46
C LEU A 28 1.09 15.35 14.44
N SER A 29 0.50 16.51 14.16
CA SER A 29 -0.70 16.97 14.87
C SER A 29 -1.71 15.81 15.01
N PRO A 30 -2.31 15.57 16.19
CA PRO A 30 -3.27 14.49 16.39
C PRO A 30 -4.40 14.48 15.35
N LYS A 31 -4.76 15.67 14.84
CA LYS A 31 -5.76 15.85 13.79
C LYS A 31 -5.29 15.35 12.43
N LEU A 32 -4.01 15.55 12.09
CA LEU A 32 -3.41 15.04 10.86
C LEU A 32 -3.20 13.52 10.93
N GLY A 33 -2.75 13.00 12.07
CA GLY A 33 -2.67 11.55 12.31
C GLY A 33 -4.04 10.88 12.18
N TYR A 34 -5.10 11.52 12.70
CA TYR A 34 -6.48 11.08 12.51
C TYR A 34 -6.88 11.08 11.03
N LEU A 35 -6.57 12.14 10.27
CA LEU A 35 -6.91 12.22 8.85
C LEU A 35 -6.22 11.12 8.02
N ILE A 36 -4.94 10.87 8.28
CA ILE A 36 -4.17 9.84 7.59
C ILE A 36 -4.78 8.46 7.85
N VAL A 37 -4.99 8.10 9.13
CA VAL A 37 -5.44 6.76 9.51
C VAL A 37 -6.90 6.52 9.10
N ASN A 38 -7.76 7.54 9.15
CA ASN A 38 -9.20 7.38 8.92
C ASN A 38 -9.65 7.72 7.49
N HIS A 39 -8.84 8.44 6.71
CA HIS A 39 -9.20 8.83 5.35
C HIS A 39 -8.16 8.37 4.33
N LEU A 40 -6.88 8.71 4.51
CA LEU A 40 -5.85 8.41 3.50
C LEU A 40 -5.59 6.90 3.36
N CYS A 41 -5.29 6.19 4.46
CA CYS A 41 -4.99 4.76 4.43
C CYS A 41 -6.17 3.92 3.90
N PRO A 42 -7.43 4.15 4.32
CA PRO A 42 -8.59 3.46 3.75
C PRO A 42 -8.83 3.77 2.26
N SER A 43 -8.57 5.01 1.83
CA SER A 43 -8.69 5.39 0.41
C SER A 43 -7.64 4.70 -0.44
N LEU A 44 -6.39 4.63 0.04
CA LEU A 44 -5.31 3.88 -0.62
C LEU A 44 -5.60 2.38 -0.66
N PHE A 45 -6.13 1.81 0.42
CA PHE A 45 -6.55 0.40 0.45
C PHE A 45 -7.60 0.11 -0.63
N SER A 46 -8.61 0.96 -0.74
CA SER A 46 -9.69 0.83 -1.72
C SER A 46 -9.16 1.00 -3.15
N LEU A 47 -8.36 2.04 -3.39
CA LEU A 47 -7.77 2.30 -4.71
C LEU A 47 -6.89 1.14 -5.20
N ILE A 48 -6.04 0.60 -4.32
CA ILE A 48 -5.21 -0.56 -4.63
C ILE A 48 -6.08 -1.80 -4.81
N GLY A 49 -7.11 -1.97 -3.99
CA GLY A 49 -8.10 -3.03 -4.12
C GLY A 49 -8.83 -3.03 -5.46
N ASP A 50 -9.24 -1.86 -5.95
CA ASP A 50 -9.94 -1.70 -7.23
C ASP A 50 -9.03 -2.01 -8.44
N GLY A 51 -7.73 -1.77 -8.30
CA GLY A 51 -6.73 -2.10 -9.32
C GLY A 51 -6.30 -3.57 -9.33
N LEU A 52 -6.64 -4.35 -8.29
CA LEU A 52 -6.25 -5.74 -8.16
C LEU A 52 -7.13 -6.65 -9.02
N LYS A 53 -6.51 -7.64 -9.69
CA LYS A 53 -7.27 -8.78 -10.19
C LYS A 53 -7.93 -9.48 -9.00
N PRO A 54 -9.23 -9.80 -9.06
CA PRO A 54 -9.92 -10.40 -7.92
C PRO A 54 -9.32 -11.75 -7.50
N PHE A 55 -8.64 -12.44 -8.43
CA PHE A 55 -7.94 -13.70 -8.18
C PHE A 55 -6.62 -13.79 -8.97
N GLN A 56 -5.58 -14.33 -8.34
CA GLN A 56 -4.36 -14.80 -8.99
C GLN A 56 -4.39 -16.32 -9.11
N LYS A 57 -3.89 -16.87 -10.22
CA LYS A 57 -3.72 -18.32 -10.36
C LYS A 57 -2.71 -18.80 -9.31
N ASP A 58 -3.14 -19.75 -8.50
CA ASP A 58 -2.34 -20.37 -7.46
C ASP A 58 -2.20 -21.86 -7.83
N VAL A 59 -0.98 -22.38 -7.86
CA VAL A 59 -0.72 -23.77 -8.31
C VAL A 59 -1.26 -24.80 -7.32
N ILE A 60 -1.44 -24.42 -6.06
CA ILE A 60 -1.86 -25.31 -4.98
C ILE A 60 -3.37 -25.20 -4.76
N ILE A 61 -3.93 -23.99 -4.81
CA ILE A 61 -5.32 -23.69 -4.45
C ILE A 61 -6.19 -23.37 -5.69
N GLY A 62 -5.59 -23.33 -6.88
CA GLY A 62 -6.24 -22.99 -8.15
C GLY A 62 -6.39 -21.47 -8.35
N GLN A 63 -7.07 -20.79 -7.41
CA GLN A 63 -7.24 -19.34 -7.42
C GLN A 63 -7.17 -18.76 -6.00
N ARG A 64 -6.32 -17.75 -5.80
CA ARG A 64 -6.20 -17.03 -4.53
C ARG A 64 -6.70 -15.60 -4.69
N ARG A 65 -7.59 -15.14 -3.79
CA ARG A 65 -7.99 -13.72 -3.75
C ARG A 65 -6.77 -12.85 -3.44
N LEU A 66 -6.53 -11.86 -4.29
CA LEU A 66 -5.53 -10.84 -4.00
C LEU A 66 -6.16 -9.79 -3.09
N SER A 67 -5.54 -9.56 -1.94
CA SER A 67 -5.84 -8.40 -1.09
C SER A 67 -4.70 -7.40 -1.16
N PRO A 68 -4.95 -6.11 -0.83
CA PRO A 68 -3.89 -5.12 -0.71
C PRO A 68 -2.77 -5.55 0.26
N TRP A 69 -3.10 -6.34 1.29
CA TRP A 69 -2.10 -6.91 2.19
C TRP A 69 -1.17 -7.94 1.51
N ASN A 70 -1.68 -8.72 0.55
CA ASN A 70 -0.83 -9.64 -0.22
C ASN A 70 0.15 -8.91 -1.14
N LEU A 71 -0.23 -7.73 -1.66
CA LEU A 71 0.71 -6.87 -2.38
C LEU A 71 1.76 -6.28 -1.48
N VAL A 72 1.39 -5.85 -0.28
CA VAL A 72 2.36 -5.39 0.72
C VAL A 72 3.38 -6.50 0.96
N GLU A 73 2.93 -7.74 1.21
CA GLU A 73 3.80 -8.90 1.36
C GLU A 73 4.70 -9.14 0.13
N ALA A 74 4.14 -9.12 -1.08
CA ALA A 74 4.92 -9.32 -2.31
C ALA A 74 5.96 -8.21 -2.52
N SER A 75 5.58 -6.95 -2.30
CA SER A 75 6.44 -5.78 -2.42
C SER A 75 7.56 -5.77 -1.38
N ALA A 76 7.30 -6.29 -0.17
CA ALA A 76 8.30 -6.41 0.88
C ALA A 76 9.31 -7.53 0.59
N LYS A 77 8.90 -8.59 -0.11
CA LYS A 77 9.80 -9.69 -0.53
C LYS A 77 10.72 -9.30 -1.69
N SER A 78 10.24 -8.47 -2.61
CA SER A 78 11.00 -8.04 -3.80
C SER A 78 11.65 -6.66 -3.67
N GLY A 79 11.36 -5.93 -2.59
CA GLY A 79 11.83 -4.57 -2.37
C GLY A 79 13.05 -4.48 -1.45
N PRO A 80 13.45 -3.26 -1.06
CA PRO A 80 14.51 -3.02 -0.09
C PRO A 80 14.23 -3.67 1.28
N GLU A 81 15.31 -3.99 2.01
CA GLU A 81 15.22 -4.62 3.35
C GLU A 81 14.36 -3.80 4.34
N SER A 82 14.31 -2.47 4.18
CA SER A 82 13.47 -1.60 5.00
C SER A 82 11.97 -1.93 4.90
N PHE A 83 11.48 -2.36 3.73
CA PHE A 83 10.09 -2.80 3.56
C PHE A 83 9.86 -4.14 4.22
N HIS A 84 10.82 -5.06 4.09
CA HIS A 84 10.78 -6.36 4.72
C HIS A 84 10.71 -6.24 6.25
N ILE A 85 11.58 -5.44 6.86
CA ILE A 85 11.58 -5.18 8.31
C ILE A 85 10.24 -4.59 8.76
N LEU A 86 9.72 -3.59 8.05
CA LEU A 86 8.44 -2.96 8.38
C LEU A 86 7.28 -3.95 8.28
N PHE A 87 7.21 -4.71 7.18
CA PHE A 87 6.21 -5.76 6.97
C PHE A 87 6.27 -6.81 8.07
N TYR A 88 7.47 -7.28 8.42
CA TYR A 88 7.68 -8.28 9.45
C TYR A 88 7.18 -7.79 10.81
N ASN A 89 7.52 -6.57 11.19
CA ASN A 89 7.06 -5.96 12.44
C ASN A 89 5.53 -5.87 12.48
N VAL A 90 4.90 -5.30 11.45
CA VAL A 90 3.43 -5.17 11.37
C VAL A 90 2.73 -6.53 11.39
N SER A 91 3.28 -7.53 10.68
CA SER A 91 2.70 -8.88 10.60
C SER A 91 2.67 -9.61 11.94
N ARG A 92 3.64 -9.32 12.83
CA ARG A 92 3.76 -9.97 14.14
C ARG A 92 2.89 -9.35 15.23
N PHE A 93 2.33 -8.15 15.01
CA PHE A 93 1.41 -7.53 15.95
C PHE A 93 0.09 -8.32 15.99
N GLN A 94 -0.02 -9.21 16.98
CA GLN A 94 -1.17 -10.11 17.19
C GLN A 94 -2.51 -9.38 17.35
N GLN A 95 -2.47 -8.11 17.79
CA GLN A 95 -3.64 -7.25 17.93
C GLN A 95 -4.20 -6.79 16.57
N LEU A 96 -3.41 -6.84 15.51
CA LEU A 96 -3.83 -6.57 14.14
C LEU A 96 -4.17 -7.90 13.47
N ARG A 97 -5.40 -8.39 13.65
CA ARG A 97 -5.89 -9.61 12.95
C ARG A 97 -6.48 -9.32 11.57
N ASP A 98 -6.94 -8.08 11.39
CA ASP A 98 -7.60 -7.65 10.17
C ASP A 98 -6.57 -7.18 9.09
N PRO A 99 -6.64 -7.70 7.85
CA PRO A 99 -5.72 -7.32 6.77
C PRO A 99 -5.74 -5.83 6.42
N GLN A 100 -6.89 -5.15 6.53
CA GLN A 100 -6.98 -3.71 6.27
C GLN A 100 -6.29 -2.91 7.37
N ARG A 101 -6.44 -3.30 8.64
CA ARG A 101 -5.69 -2.69 9.76
C ARG A 101 -4.18 -2.89 9.62
N ARG A 102 -3.74 -4.08 9.20
CA ARG A 102 -2.32 -4.35 8.91
C ARG A 102 -1.80 -3.47 7.77
N PHE A 103 -2.57 -3.37 6.69
CA PHE A 103 -2.26 -2.48 5.57
C PHE A 103 -2.12 -1.03 6.04
N ASN A 104 -3.10 -0.52 6.80
CA ASN A 104 -3.07 0.85 7.31
C ASN A 104 -1.84 1.11 8.20
N ALA A 105 -1.49 0.15 9.06
CA ALA A 105 -0.30 0.25 9.91
C ALA A 105 1.00 0.26 9.10
N PHE A 106 1.06 -0.52 8.01
CA PHE A 106 2.19 -0.50 7.08
C PHE A 106 2.33 0.85 6.36
N ILE A 107 1.24 1.40 5.81
CA ILE A 107 1.24 2.74 5.20
C ILE A 107 1.68 3.82 6.20
N PHE A 108 1.18 3.75 7.44
CA PHE A 108 1.59 4.67 8.49
C PHE A 108 3.09 4.55 8.82
N GLY A 109 3.63 3.32 8.84
CA GLY A 109 5.07 3.09 8.99
C GLY A 109 5.90 3.66 7.84
N LEU A 110 5.42 3.54 6.59
CA LEU A 110 6.07 4.14 5.43
C LEU A 110 6.08 5.68 5.50
N LEU A 111 4.97 6.29 5.92
CA LEU A 111 4.89 7.74 6.14
C LEU A 111 5.88 8.19 7.22
N ASN A 112 5.93 7.50 8.37
CA ASN A 112 6.85 7.82 9.45
C ASN A 112 8.33 7.69 9.05
N THR A 113 8.63 6.78 8.12
CA THR A 113 9.99 6.57 7.61
C THR A 113 10.26 7.31 6.30
N LYS A 114 9.30 8.09 5.78
CA LYS A 114 9.39 8.83 4.51
C LYS A 114 9.71 7.95 3.30
N GLN A 115 9.14 6.75 3.26
CA GLN A 115 9.37 5.75 2.21
C GLN A 115 8.12 5.45 1.38
N LEU A 116 7.03 6.22 1.55
CA LEU A 116 5.78 5.97 0.83
C LEU A 116 5.95 6.11 -0.68
N ASP A 117 6.63 7.15 -1.16
CA ASP A 117 6.92 7.39 -2.57
C ASP A 117 7.76 6.28 -3.19
N LEU A 118 8.79 5.83 -2.45
CA LEU A 118 9.64 4.71 -2.86
C LEU A 118 8.82 3.43 -2.99
N TRP A 119 7.96 3.15 -2.01
CA TRP A 119 7.12 1.96 -2.02
C TRP A 119 6.12 1.98 -3.19
N ILE A 120 5.50 3.13 -3.46
CA ILE A 120 4.57 3.28 -4.59
C ILE A 120 5.31 3.13 -5.93
N SER A 121 6.51 3.70 -6.06
CA SER A 121 7.35 3.51 -7.25
C SER A 121 7.69 2.04 -7.47
N HIS A 122 8.04 1.32 -6.40
CA HIS A 122 8.30 -0.12 -6.43
C HIS A 122 7.04 -0.92 -6.81
N LEU A 123 5.87 -0.57 -6.26
CA LEU A 123 4.60 -1.18 -6.66
C LEU A 123 4.37 -1.03 -8.17
N LEU A 124 4.58 0.16 -8.74
CA LEU A 124 4.41 0.39 -10.17
C LEU A 124 5.36 -0.46 -11.01
N GLN A 125 6.60 -0.68 -10.54
CA GLN A 125 7.57 -1.54 -11.21
C GLN A 125 7.14 -3.02 -11.19
N ILE A 126 6.71 -3.55 -10.03
CA ILE A 126 6.24 -4.95 -9.94
C ILE A 126 4.96 -5.17 -10.74
N TYR A 127 4.06 -4.18 -10.82
CA TYR A 127 2.85 -4.28 -11.64
C TYR A 127 3.12 -4.17 -13.13
N GLY A 128 4.13 -3.40 -13.53
CA GLY A 128 4.59 -3.32 -14.91
C GLY A 128 5.18 -4.64 -15.42
N THR A 129 5.87 -5.40 -14.57
CA THR A 129 6.46 -6.70 -14.94
C THR A 129 5.46 -7.85 -15.02
N PHE A 130 4.26 -7.74 -14.43
CA PHE A 130 3.18 -8.74 -14.58
C PHE A 130 2.35 -8.61 -15.87
N GLN A 131 2.71 -7.67 -16.77
CA GLN A 131 2.09 -7.51 -18.08
C GLN A 131 2.99 -7.90 -19.26
N GLY A 132 4.24 -8.32 -19.00
CA GLY A 132 5.17 -8.88 -19.99
C GLY A 132 4.97 -10.38 -20.19
#